data_AF-B4NV92-F1
#
_entry.id   AF-B4NV92-F1
#
_cell.length_a   1.000
_cell.length_b   1.000
_cell.length_c   1.000
_cell.angle_alpha   90.00
_cell.angle_beta   90.00
_cell.angle_gamma   90.00
#
_symmetry.space_group_name_H-M   'P 1'
#
loop_
_entity.id
_entity.type
_entity.pdbx_description
1 polymer ?
#
loop_
_entity_poly.entity_id
_entity_poly.type
_entity_poly.pdbx_seq_one_letter_code
_entity_poly.pdbx_strand_id
1 'polypeptide(L)'
;MKTYDMTIDASRLTITWISQADAKQRAGRAGRVCHGNCYRLYDNDRLAKMDLYTVPEIMRRTLDEICLLTKLAAPDKKIENFLDLALDTPPKDAVIQSCSRLKLLGVLDERDEEEPQKPAAKAK
;
A
#
# COMPACT_ATOMS: atom_id res chain seq x y z
N MET A 1 12.87 1.41 7.33
CA MET A 1 11.65 1.07 6.57
C MET A 1 10.64 0.45 7.51
N LYS A 2 9.44 1.03 7.61
CA LYS A 2 8.32 0.44 8.38
C LYS A 2 7.74 -0.72 7.57
N THR A 3 7.68 -1.91 8.16
CA THR A 3 7.10 -3.12 7.56
C THR A 3 6.09 -3.71 8.52
N TYR A 4 5.01 -4.26 8.00
CA TYR A 4 4.03 -5.00 8.78
C TYR A 4 4.27 -6.50 8.67
N ASP A 5 4.21 -7.19 9.80
CA ASP A 5 4.25 -8.65 9.85
C ASP A 5 2.88 -9.17 10.27
N MET A 6 2.27 -9.93 9.38
CA MET A 6 0.93 -10.48 9.51
C MET A 6 0.84 -11.52 10.64
N THR A 7 1.91 -12.30 10.84
CA THR A 7 1.90 -13.45 11.76
C THR A 7 1.89 -13.02 13.22
N ILE A 8 2.55 -11.90 13.51
CA ILE A 8 2.67 -11.31 14.85
C ILE A 8 1.72 -10.12 15.06
N ASP A 9 0.93 -9.76 14.03
CA ASP A 9 0.03 -8.60 13.99
C ASP A 9 0.71 -7.29 14.45
N ALA A 10 1.97 -7.06 14.04
CA ALA A 10 2.76 -5.95 14.55
C ALA A 10 3.61 -5.26 13.46
N SER A 11 3.75 -3.95 13.62
CA SER A 11 4.64 -3.14 12.80
C SER A 11 6.08 -3.21 13.32
N ARG A 12 7.04 -3.37 12.41
CA ARG A 12 8.48 -3.36 12.69
C ARG A 12 9.13 -2.20 11.96
N LEU A 13 10.15 -1.60 12.60
CA LEU A 13 11.01 -0.60 11.97
C LEU A 13 12.38 -1.20 11.75
N THR A 14 12.72 -1.47 10.49
CA THR A 14 13.98 -2.14 10.12
C THR A 14 14.89 -1.16 9.40
N ILE A 15 16.20 -1.20 9.69
CA ILE A 15 17.20 -0.46 8.90
C ILE A 15 17.41 -1.25 7.60
N THR A 16 17.15 -0.61 6.47
CA THR A 16 17.27 -1.21 5.15
C THR A 16 18.07 -0.29 4.24
N TRP A 17 18.70 -0.86 3.22
CA TRP A 17 19.28 -0.08 2.13
C TRP A 17 18.18 0.67 1.37
N ILE A 18 18.56 1.77 0.75
CA ILE A 18 17.67 2.55 -0.12
C ILE A 18 17.58 1.90 -1.50
N SER A 19 16.55 2.23 -2.27
CA SER A 19 16.49 1.85 -3.68
C SER A 19 17.42 2.70 -4.55
N GLN A 20 17.74 2.22 -5.75
CA GLN A 20 18.46 3.01 -6.75
C GLN A 20 17.67 4.26 -7.15
N ALA A 21 16.34 4.16 -7.25
CA ALA A 21 15.46 5.30 -7.49
C ALA A 21 15.60 6.37 -6.40
N ASP A 22 15.64 5.98 -5.13
CA ASP A 22 15.84 6.91 -4.00
C ASP A 22 17.22 7.57 -4.04
N ALA A 23 18.26 6.81 -4.36
CA ALA A 23 19.61 7.34 -4.53
C ALA A 23 19.66 8.42 -5.63
N LYS A 24 18.98 8.18 -6.75
CA LYS A 24 18.84 9.14 -7.85
C LYS A 24 18.04 10.38 -7.44
N GLN A 25 16.93 10.20 -6.72
CA GLN A 25 16.12 11.30 -6.19
C GLN A 25 16.92 12.21 -5.25
N ARG A 26 17.75 11.63 -4.35
CA ARG A 26 18.62 12.38 -3.45
C ARG A 26 19.69 13.17 -4.21
N ALA A 27 20.32 12.55 -5.22
CA ALA A 27 21.28 13.26 -6.06
C ALA A 27 20.65 14.45 -6.79
N GLY A 28 19.40 14.30 -7.25
CA GLY A 28 18.64 15.37 -7.90
C GLY A 28 18.31 16.58 -7.00
N ARG A 29 18.51 16.50 -5.68
CA ARG A 29 18.30 17.63 -4.76
C ARG A 29 19.42 18.67 -4.79
N ALA A 30 20.65 18.29 -5.13
CA ALA A 30 21.80 19.18 -5.07
C ALA A 30 21.90 20.15 -6.27
N GLY A 31 21.24 19.85 -7.39
CA GLY A 31 21.42 20.55 -8.67
C GLY A 31 20.29 21.48 -9.11
N ARG A 32 19.46 22.00 -8.18
CA ARG A 32 18.25 22.76 -8.54
C ARG A 32 18.50 24.21 -8.96
N VAL A 33 19.52 24.85 -8.38
CA VAL A 33 19.81 26.28 -8.57
C VAL A 33 21.18 26.48 -9.22
N CYS A 34 22.15 25.67 -8.83
CA CYS A 34 23.49 25.66 -9.38
C CYS A 34 24.04 24.23 -9.39
N HIS A 35 25.25 24.05 -9.94
CA HIS A 35 25.96 22.78 -9.88
C HIS A 35 26.14 22.34 -8.42
N GLY A 36 25.73 21.11 -8.11
CA GLY A 36 25.83 20.55 -6.77
C GLY A 36 26.43 19.15 -6.81
N ASN A 37 27.06 18.78 -5.70
CA ASN A 37 27.71 17.48 -5.52
C ASN A 37 26.86 16.58 -4.61
N CYS A 38 26.78 15.30 -4.94
CA CYS A 38 26.11 14.28 -4.12
C CYS A 38 27.11 13.21 -3.73
N TYR A 39 27.38 13.08 -2.42
CA TYR A 39 28.26 12.05 -1.88
C TYR A 39 27.45 10.84 -1.45
N ARG A 40 27.83 9.65 -1.91
CA ARG A 40 27.20 8.37 -1.57
C ARG A 40 28.12 7.60 -0.64
N LEU A 41 27.62 7.20 0.53
CA LEU A 41 28.38 6.49 1.56
C LEU A 41 28.29 4.95 1.40
N TYR A 42 28.44 4.48 0.16
CA TYR A 42 28.43 3.07 -0.20
C TYR A 42 29.10 2.85 -1.56
N ASP A 43 29.64 1.65 -1.78
CA ASP A 43 30.34 1.30 -3.01
C ASP A 43 29.41 1.16 -4.23
N ASN A 44 29.99 1.25 -5.43
CA ASN A 44 29.25 1.06 -6.68
C ASN A 44 28.67 -0.37 -6.82
N ASP A 45 29.39 -1.38 -6.33
CA ASP A 45 28.88 -2.77 -6.31
C ASP A 45 27.66 -2.89 -5.37
N ARG A 46 27.70 -2.19 -4.23
CA ARG A 46 26.55 -2.13 -3.32
C ARG A 46 25.35 -1.47 -3.99
N LEU A 47 25.54 -0.38 -4.73
CA LEU A 47 24.47 0.27 -5.49
C LEU A 47 23.85 -0.65 -6.54
N ALA A 48 24.67 -1.43 -7.26
CA ALA A 48 24.20 -2.36 -8.28
C ALA A 48 23.35 -3.50 -7.68
N LYS A 49 23.60 -3.88 -6.43
CA LYS A 49 22.85 -4.89 -5.68
C LYS A 49 21.58 -4.34 -4.99
N MET A 50 21.36 -3.03 -4.97
CA MET A 50 20.14 -2.44 -4.40
C MET A 50 18.96 -2.63 -5.35
N ASP A 51 17.75 -2.73 -4.80
CA ASP A 51 16.53 -2.77 -5.59
C ASP A 51 16.36 -1.50 -6.44
N LEU A 52 15.83 -1.67 -7.64
CA LEU A 52 15.57 -0.54 -8.54
C LEU A 52 14.58 0.45 -7.92
N TYR A 53 13.51 -0.07 -7.32
CA TYR A 53 12.44 0.68 -6.68
C TYR A 53 12.13 0.10 -5.31
N THR A 54 11.74 0.96 -4.38
CA THR A 54 11.29 0.54 -3.04
C THR A 54 9.94 -0.16 -3.15
N VAL A 55 9.75 -1.25 -2.40
CA VAL A 55 8.48 -1.99 -2.35
C VAL A 55 7.31 -1.03 -2.06
N PRO A 56 6.22 -1.09 -2.83
CA PRO A 56 5.06 -0.22 -2.67
C PRO A 56 4.49 -0.25 -1.25
N GLU A 57 3.99 0.89 -0.79
CA GLU A 57 3.44 1.02 0.56
C GLU A 57 2.24 0.10 0.82
N ILE A 58 1.39 -0.10 -0.20
CA ILE A 58 0.21 -0.95 -0.16
C ILE A 58 0.54 -2.42 0.13
N MET A 59 1.76 -2.88 -0.19
CA MET A 59 2.17 -4.27 0.02
C MET A 59 2.82 -4.52 1.39
N ARG A 60 3.10 -3.47 2.16
CA ARG A 60 3.95 -3.55 3.37
C ARG A 60 3.37 -2.88 4.61
N ARG A 61 2.13 -2.39 4.54
CA ARG A 61 1.37 -1.82 5.65
C ARG A 61 0.02 -2.52 5.79
N THR A 62 -0.61 -2.32 6.94
CA THR A 62 -2.00 -2.68 7.17
C THR A 62 -2.91 -1.90 6.22
N LEU A 63 -3.98 -2.55 5.76
CA LEU A 63 -4.88 -1.98 4.76
C LEU A 63 -6.13 -1.33 5.37
N ASP A 64 -6.26 -1.25 6.69
CA ASP A 64 -7.53 -0.82 7.33
C ASP A 64 -7.96 0.58 6.92
N GLU A 65 -7.02 1.53 6.90
CA GLU A 65 -7.29 2.89 6.46
C GLU A 65 -7.74 2.90 4.99
N ILE A 66 -7.07 2.12 4.14
CA ILE A 66 -7.39 2.01 2.71
C ILE A 66 -8.75 1.33 2.51
N CYS A 67 -9.07 0.28 3.27
CA CYS A 67 -10.36 -0.41 3.25
C CYS A 67 -11.50 0.54 3.62
N LEU A 68 -11.32 1.37 4.66
CA LEU A 68 -12.30 2.37 5.07
C LEU A 68 -12.47 3.47 4.02
N LEU A 69 -11.36 4.00 3.49
CA LEU A 69 -11.39 4.99 2.42
C LEU A 69 -12.04 4.45 1.15
N THR A 70 -11.81 3.17 0.84
CA THR A 70 -12.45 2.48 -0.28
C THR A 70 -13.96 2.46 -0.12
N LYS A 71 -14.46 2.13 1.08
CA LYS A 71 -15.90 2.13 1.35
C LYS A 71 -16.51 3.53 1.26
N LEU A 72 -15.76 4.56 1.67
CA LEU A 72 -16.19 5.96 1.52
C LEU A 72 -16.23 6.41 0.05
N ALA A 73 -15.23 6.02 -0.74
CA ALA A 73 -15.09 6.44 -2.14
C ALA A 73 -16.01 5.65 -3.09
N ALA A 74 -16.26 4.38 -2.81
CA ALA A 74 -17.05 3.47 -3.62
C ALA A 74 -17.96 2.60 -2.72
N PRO A 75 -19.05 3.16 -2.17
CA PRO A 75 -19.92 2.46 -1.22
C PRO A 75 -20.60 1.22 -1.81
N ASP A 76 -20.86 1.24 -3.12
CA ASP A 76 -21.57 0.19 -3.87
C ASP A 76 -20.67 -0.97 -4.30
N LYS A 77 -19.35 -0.88 -4.11
CA LYS A 77 -18.40 -1.91 -4.52
C LYS A 77 -17.84 -2.64 -3.31
N LYS A 78 -17.59 -3.94 -3.48
CA LYS A 78 -16.78 -4.70 -2.54
C LYS A 78 -15.36 -4.15 -2.50
N ILE A 79 -14.79 -4.13 -1.29
CA ILE A 79 -13.43 -3.62 -1.05
C ILE A 79 -12.40 -4.41 -1.88
N GLU A 80 -12.53 -5.74 -1.93
CA GLU A 80 -11.67 -6.61 -2.74
C GLU A 80 -11.70 -6.22 -4.23
N ASN A 81 -12.88 -6.09 -4.82
CA ASN A 81 -13.06 -5.73 -6.24
C ASN A 81 -12.47 -4.35 -6.57
N PHE A 82 -12.47 -3.42 -5.61
CA PHE A 82 -11.87 -2.11 -5.81
C PHE A 82 -10.34 -2.17 -5.72
N LEU A 83 -9.81 -2.92 -4.75
CA LEU A 83 -8.36 -3.08 -4.58
C LEU A 83 -7.71 -3.89 -5.71
N ASP A 84 -8.48 -4.78 -6.37
CA ASP A 84 -8.05 -5.48 -7.58
C ASP A 84 -7.80 -4.54 -8.77
N LEU A 85 -8.36 -3.32 -8.76
CA LEU A 85 -8.13 -2.29 -9.78
C LEU A 85 -6.85 -1.46 -9.52
N ALA A 86 -6.18 -1.67 -8.39
CA ALA A 86 -4.96 -0.93 -8.05
C ALA A 86 -3.79 -1.30 -8.98
N LEU A 87 -2.84 -0.38 -9.15
CA LEU A 87 -1.63 -0.62 -9.97
C LEU A 87 -0.83 -1.83 -9.47
N ASP A 88 -0.64 -1.89 -8.15
CA ASP A 88 -0.04 -3.03 -7.46
C ASP A 88 -1.11 -3.63 -6.55
N THR A 89 -1.67 -4.77 -6.97
CA THR A 89 -2.72 -5.46 -6.23
C THR A 89 -2.19 -5.94 -4.88
N PRO A 90 -2.84 -5.60 -3.75
CA PRO A 90 -2.41 -6.08 -2.44
C PRO A 90 -2.62 -7.59 -2.29
N PRO A 91 -1.88 -8.25 -1.38
CA PRO A 91 -2.14 -9.65 -1.03
C PRO A 91 -3.57 -9.82 -0.48
N LYS A 92 -4.30 -10.82 -0.97
CA LYS A 92 -5.69 -11.08 -0.55
C LYS A 92 -5.80 -11.30 0.96
N ASP A 93 -4.85 -12.02 1.54
CA ASP A 93 -4.78 -12.28 2.99
C ASP A 93 -4.72 -10.97 3.80
N ALA A 94 -4.01 -9.96 3.28
CA ALA A 94 -3.93 -8.64 3.93
C ALA A 94 -5.27 -7.91 3.92
N VAL A 95 -6.01 -8.01 2.83
CA VAL A 95 -7.35 -7.41 2.70
C VAL A 95 -8.32 -8.09 3.66
N ILE A 96 -8.34 -9.43 3.68
CA ILE A 96 -9.21 -10.23 4.54
C ILE A 96 -8.93 -9.93 6.02
N GLN A 97 -7.66 -9.87 6.43
CA GLN A 97 -7.30 -9.54 7.81
C GLN A 97 -7.71 -8.13 8.20
N SER A 98 -7.51 -7.14 7.32
CA SER A 98 -7.95 -5.77 7.56
C SER A 98 -9.47 -5.66 7.65
N CYS A 99 -10.23 -6.32 6.76
CA CYS A 99 -11.69 -6.38 6.86
C CYS A 99 -12.15 -7.06 8.16
N SER A 100 -11.53 -8.18 8.53
CA SER A 100 -11.84 -8.90 9.78
C SER A 100 -11.57 -8.02 11.00
N ARG A 101 -10.47 -7.27 11.01
CA ARG A 101 -10.14 -6.34 12.10
C ARG A 101 -11.12 -5.17 12.17
N LEU A 102 -11.51 -4.59 11.05
CA LEU A 102 -12.50 -3.51 11.01
C LEU A 102 -13.89 -3.96 11.46
N LYS A 103 -14.30 -5.20 11.13
CA LYS A 103 -15.51 -5.83 11.65
C LYS A 103 -15.44 -6.03 13.16
N LEU A 104 -14.30 -6.53 13.66
CA LEU A 104 -14.06 -6.70 15.10
C LEU A 104 -14.17 -5.38 15.87
N LEU A 105 -13.72 -4.27 15.27
CA LEU A 105 -13.84 -2.93 15.84
C LEU A 105 -15.25 -2.33 15.71
N GLY A 106 -16.18 -3.00 15.03
CA GLY A 106 -17.54 -2.51 14.79
C GLY A 106 -17.62 -1.34 13.79
N VAL A 107 -16.56 -1.13 12.99
CA VAL A 107 -16.52 -0.06 11.98
C VAL A 107 -17.16 -0.50 10.67
N LEU A 108 -17.05 -1.77 10.33
CA LEU A 108 -17.70 -2.39 9.16
C LEU A 108 -18.75 -3.41 9.63
N ASP A 109 -19.89 -3.45 8.95
CA ASP A 109 -20.96 -4.43 9.20
C ASP A 109 -20.89 -5.58 8.19
N GLU A 110 -21.52 -6.73 8.47
CA GLU A 110 -21.52 -7.87 7.55
C GLU A 110 -22.21 -7.55 6.21
N ARG A 111 -23.16 -6.61 6.25
CA ARG A 111 -23.88 -6.09 5.08
C ARG A 111 -22.98 -5.27 4.15
N ASP A 112 -21.85 -4.75 4.64
CA ASP A 112 -20.96 -3.92 3.82
C ASP A 112 -20.18 -4.72 2.76
N GLU A 113 -20.19 -6.05 2.88
CA GLU A 113 -19.60 -7.00 1.92
C GLU A 113 -20.60 -7.57 0.91
N GLU A 114 -21.89 -7.26 1.05
CA GLU A 114 -22.91 -7.64 0.06
C GLU A 114 -22.90 -6.62 -1.09
N GLU A 115 -22.82 -7.10 -2.34
CA GLU A 115 -23.08 -6.21 -3.47
C GLU A 115 -24.54 -5.74 -3.38
N PRO A 116 -24.83 -4.44 -3.54
CA PRO A 116 -26.21 -3.98 -3.60
C PRO A 116 -26.91 -4.72 -4.74
N GLN A 117 -27.96 -5.48 -4.40
CA GLN A 117 -28.80 -6.14 -5.39
C GLN A 117 -29.31 -5.07 -6.37
N LYS A 118 -28.92 -5.19 -7.64
CA LYS A 118 -29.49 -4.37 -8.73
C LYS A 118 -31.02 -4.45 -8.61
N PRO A 119 -31.75 -3.32 -8.52
CA PRO A 119 -33.20 -3.38 -8.52
C PRO A 119 -33.65 -4.01 -9.83
N ALA A 120 -34.33 -5.16 -9.73
CA ALA A 120 -34.97 -5.81 -10.86
C ALA A 120 -35.90 -4.79 -11.51
N ALA A 121 -35.58 -4.40 -12.75
CA ALA A 121 -36.44 -3.56 -13.57
C ALA A 121 -37.80 -4.25 -13.69
N LYS A 122 -38.81 -3.74 -12.97
CA LYS A 122 -40.19 -4.14 -13.19
C LYS A 122 -40.61 -3.61 -14.55
N ALA A 123 -40.62 -4.50 -15.54
CA ALA A 123 -41.26 -4.27 -16.82
C ALA A 123 -42.76 -4.02 -16.57
N LYS A 124 -43.26 -2.91 -17.09
CA LYS A 124 -44.68 -2.61 -17.22
C LYS A 124 -44.96 -2.26 -18.67
#